data_AF-A0A3A9ETU3-F1
#
_entry.id   AF-A0A3A9ETU3-F1
#
_cell.length_a   1.000
_cell.length_b   1.000
_cell.length_c   1.000
_cell.angle_alpha   90.00
_cell.angle_beta   90.00
_cell.angle_gamma   90.00
#
_symmetry.space_group_name_H-M   'P 1'
#
loop_
_entity.id
_entity.type
_entity.pdbx_description
1 polymer ?
#
loop_
_entity_poly.entity_id
_entity_poly.type
_entity_poly.pdbx_seq_one_letter_code
_entity_poly.pdbx_strand_id
1 'polypeptide(L)'
;MKRLQLSTLKDGARFVYGGVEWVKLEHLYTESGKLETVAIAAEPVFERAFDEENCNDWRKSSLRRELNGAFLDALIAEGADPAAFMEFESDLTADDGMTDYGTARDKIALITCGLYREYRALIPKIGCWWWTLTPWTCDLEYSCNVRGVDSSGAMNWRYAYRGGGGVRPLCHLQSSIFVSVPDEEGEQMNRGEVIGEARDAVLDTLNDYPADIWGDALGAAVASLFQSKQDAVDMAEEEKAKRAEG
;
A
#
# COMPACT_ATOMS: atom_id res chain seq x y z
N MET A 1 10.14 14.87 7.81
CA MET A 1 8.90 14.92 7.02
C MET A 1 8.65 16.35 6.58
N LYS A 2 8.55 16.57 5.27
CA LYS A 2 8.23 17.86 4.68
C LYS A 2 6.73 17.99 4.48
N ARG A 3 6.14 19.16 4.78
CA ARG A 3 4.72 19.43 4.50
C ARG A 3 4.60 20.12 3.14
N LEU A 4 3.94 19.47 2.18
CA LEU A 4 3.82 19.94 0.80
C LEU A 4 2.36 19.90 0.36
N GLN A 5 2.00 20.75 -0.61
CA GLN A 5 0.68 20.70 -1.23
C GLN A 5 0.60 19.47 -2.14
N LEU A 6 -0.50 18.71 -2.07
CA LEU A 6 -0.64 17.44 -2.81
C LEU A 6 -0.48 17.62 -4.33
N SER A 7 -0.92 18.76 -4.87
CA SER A 7 -0.79 19.10 -6.28
C SER A 7 0.64 19.21 -6.79
N THR A 8 1.62 19.40 -5.91
CA THR A 8 3.02 19.60 -6.33
C THR A 8 3.83 18.29 -6.35
N LEU A 9 3.26 17.19 -5.84
CA LEU A 9 3.93 15.89 -5.85
C LEU A 9 3.99 15.30 -7.27
N LYS A 10 4.99 14.48 -7.56
CA LYS A 10 5.04 13.67 -8.80
C LYS A 10 4.13 12.45 -8.68
N ASP A 11 3.66 11.92 -9.80
CA ASP A 11 2.97 10.63 -9.82
C ASP A 11 3.91 9.52 -9.34
N GLY A 12 3.38 8.58 -8.57
CA GLY A 12 4.14 7.57 -7.83
C GLY A 12 4.77 8.06 -6.52
N ALA A 13 4.66 9.36 -6.17
CA ALA A 13 5.15 9.84 -4.87
C ALA A 13 4.32 9.28 -3.71
N ARG A 14 5.01 9.01 -2.60
CA ARG A 14 4.40 8.63 -1.33
C ARG A 14 4.12 9.86 -0.47
N PHE A 15 3.01 9.84 0.25
CA PHE A 15 2.64 10.88 1.21
C PHE A 15 1.77 10.31 2.33
N VAL A 16 1.76 10.96 3.49
CA VAL A 16 0.95 10.60 4.63
C VAL A 16 -0.19 11.59 4.80
N TYR A 17 -1.40 11.07 4.97
CA TYR A 17 -2.62 11.84 5.23
C TYR A 17 -3.63 10.99 6.01
N GLY A 18 -4.21 11.53 7.09
CA GLY A 18 -5.12 10.78 7.96
C GLY A 18 -4.50 9.53 8.59
N GLY A 19 -3.22 9.59 8.98
CA GLY A 19 -2.51 8.45 9.57
C GLY A 19 -2.14 7.32 8.59
N VAL A 20 -2.51 7.42 7.31
CA VAL A 20 -2.23 6.41 6.28
C VAL A 20 -1.19 6.93 5.29
N GLU A 21 -0.27 6.05 4.86
CA GLU A 21 0.61 6.31 3.73
C GLU A 21 -0.08 5.96 2.41
N TRP A 22 -0.09 6.91 1.49
CA TRP A 22 -0.73 6.87 0.18
C TRP A 22 0.31 7.01 -0.92
N VAL A 23 0.00 6.47 -2.08
CA VAL A 23 0.71 6.67 -3.34
C VAL A 23 -0.17 7.52 -4.24
N LYS A 24 0.39 8.64 -4.71
CA LYS A 24 -0.25 9.46 -5.74
C LYS A 24 -0.23 8.72 -7.08
N LEU A 25 -1.39 8.56 -7.70
CA LEU A 25 -1.52 7.90 -9.01
C LEU A 25 -1.54 8.93 -10.14
N GLU A 26 -2.41 9.92 -10.06
CA GLU A 26 -2.54 10.97 -11.07
C GLU A 26 -3.31 12.19 -10.54
N HIS A 27 -3.43 13.20 -11.41
CA HIS A 27 -4.37 14.30 -11.26
C HIS A 27 -5.51 14.22 -12.25
N LEU A 28 -6.71 14.52 -11.78
CA LEU A 28 -7.91 14.63 -12.59
C LEU A 28 -8.55 16.00 -12.44
N TYR A 29 -9.06 16.55 -13.54
CA TYR A 29 -9.99 17.67 -13.47
C TYR A 29 -11.41 17.11 -13.45
N THR A 30 -12.18 17.48 -12.43
CA THR A 30 -13.63 17.24 -12.44
C THR A 30 -14.30 18.01 -13.56
N GLU A 31 -15.53 17.63 -13.91
CA GLU A 31 -16.38 18.41 -14.83
C GLU A 31 -16.57 19.86 -14.37
N SER A 32 -16.50 20.09 -13.05
CA SER A 32 -16.59 21.43 -12.44
C SER A 32 -15.28 22.23 -12.48
N GLY A 33 -14.21 21.68 -13.06
CA GLY A 33 -12.89 22.31 -13.18
C GLY A 33 -12.03 22.24 -11.91
N LYS A 34 -12.49 21.56 -10.85
CA LYS A 34 -11.68 21.32 -9.65
C LYS A 34 -10.66 20.22 -9.88
N LEU A 35 -9.44 20.44 -9.39
CA LEU A 35 -8.33 19.49 -9.48
C LEU A 35 -8.36 18.50 -8.31
N GLU A 36 -8.43 17.23 -8.65
CA GLU A 36 -8.40 16.09 -7.73
C GLU A 36 -7.12 15.27 -7.92
N THR A 37 -6.75 14.52 -6.89
CA THR A 37 -5.66 13.55 -6.91
C THR A 37 -6.23 12.18 -6.62
N VAL A 38 -5.99 11.24 -7.52
CA VAL A 38 -6.28 9.83 -7.25
C VAL A 38 -5.13 9.27 -6.43
N ALA A 39 -5.47 8.65 -5.30
CA ALA A 39 -4.49 8.09 -4.38
C ALA A 39 -4.91 6.68 -3.93
N ILE A 40 -3.93 5.79 -3.78
CA ILE A 40 -4.12 4.43 -3.25
C ILE A 40 -3.22 4.22 -2.04
N ALA A 41 -3.69 3.53 -1.00
CA ALA A 41 -2.85 3.20 0.15
C ALA A 41 -1.59 2.43 -0.29
N ALA A 42 -0.42 2.81 0.23
CA ALA A 42 0.87 2.23 -0.14
C ALA A 42 0.99 0.76 0.28
N GLU A 43 0.43 0.43 1.44
CA GLU A 43 0.32 -0.90 2.03
C GLU A 43 -1.15 -1.19 2.39
N PRO A 44 -1.51 -2.45 2.67
CA PRO A 44 -2.83 -2.76 3.22
C PRO A 44 -3.06 -2.06 4.56
N VAL A 45 -4.24 -1.46 4.72
CA VAL A 45 -4.61 -0.79 5.98
C VAL A 45 -5.14 -1.75 7.03
N PHE A 46 -5.69 -2.90 6.59
CA PHE A 46 -6.13 -4.01 7.43
C PHE A 46 -6.47 -5.24 6.57
N GLU A 47 -6.72 -6.36 7.24
CA GLU A 47 -7.22 -7.60 6.64
C GLU A 47 -8.73 -7.76 6.85
N ARG A 48 -9.48 -7.79 5.74
CA ARG A 48 -10.94 -7.95 5.73
C ARG A 48 -11.41 -8.72 4.50
N ALA A 49 -12.54 -9.41 4.68
CA ALA A 49 -13.28 -9.96 3.55
C ALA A 49 -13.75 -8.84 2.64
N PHE A 50 -13.93 -9.13 1.35
CA PHE A 50 -14.64 -8.20 0.47
C PHE A 50 -16.09 -8.07 0.91
N ASP A 51 -16.73 -9.20 1.23
CA ASP A 51 -18.08 -9.21 1.77
C ASP A 51 -18.30 -10.42 2.68
N GLU A 52 -18.88 -10.19 3.85
CA GLU A 52 -19.15 -11.22 4.86
C GLU A 52 -20.28 -12.17 4.43
N GLU A 53 -21.19 -11.72 3.57
CA GLU A 53 -22.27 -12.53 2.99
C GLU A 53 -21.84 -13.21 1.68
N ASN A 54 -20.54 -13.14 1.35
CA ASN A 54 -19.94 -13.74 0.17
C ASN A 54 -20.51 -13.20 -1.16
N CYS A 55 -20.90 -11.93 -1.21
CA CYS A 55 -21.37 -11.27 -2.43
C CYS A 55 -20.23 -10.48 -3.10
N ASN A 56 -20.09 -10.62 -4.42
CA ASN A 56 -19.12 -9.88 -5.22
C ASN A 56 -19.63 -8.51 -5.72
N ASP A 57 -20.88 -8.15 -5.39
CA ASP A 57 -21.46 -6.84 -5.69
C ASP A 57 -20.99 -5.81 -4.67
N TRP A 58 -20.06 -4.93 -5.07
CA TRP A 58 -19.50 -3.87 -4.21
C TRP A 58 -20.58 -3.03 -3.52
N ARG A 59 -21.73 -2.80 -4.17
CA ARG A 59 -22.79 -1.95 -3.62
C ARG A 59 -23.36 -2.51 -2.31
N LYS A 60 -23.28 -3.83 -2.12
CA LYS A 60 -23.78 -4.58 -0.97
C LYS A 60 -22.69 -4.98 0.03
N SER A 61 -21.43 -4.88 -0.38
CA SER A 61 -20.25 -5.30 0.38
C SER A 61 -20.21 -4.72 1.80
N SER A 62 -19.89 -5.58 2.78
CA SER A 62 -19.55 -5.16 4.14
C SER A 62 -18.30 -4.27 4.17
N LEU A 63 -17.30 -4.56 3.34
CA LEU A 63 -16.08 -3.76 3.23
C LEU A 63 -16.38 -2.33 2.76
N ARG A 64 -17.31 -2.14 1.82
CA ARG A 64 -17.77 -0.80 1.40
C ARG A 64 -18.27 0.03 2.57
N ARG A 65 -19.07 -0.58 3.45
CA ARG A 65 -19.62 0.07 4.66
C ARG A 65 -18.52 0.41 5.67
N GLU A 66 -17.55 -0.48 5.87
CA GLU A 66 -16.41 -0.24 6.77
C GLU A 66 -15.52 0.91 6.24
N LEU A 67 -15.20 0.91 4.93
CA LEU A 67 -14.38 1.93 4.30
C LEU A 67 -15.01 3.33 4.35
N ASN A 68 -16.30 3.46 4.04
CA ASN A 68 -17.00 4.76 4.04
C ASN A 68 -17.62 5.13 5.39
N GLY A 69 -17.46 4.28 6.42
CA GLY A 69 -17.89 4.53 7.79
C GLY A 69 -16.68 4.60 8.72
N ALA A 70 -16.49 3.55 9.52
CA ALA A 70 -15.49 3.51 10.59
C ALA A 70 -14.06 3.84 10.13
N PHE A 71 -13.65 3.41 8.94
CA PHE A 71 -12.31 3.73 8.43
C PHE A 71 -12.17 5.22 8.06
N LEU A 72 -13.14 5.79 7.33
CA LEU A 72 -13.14 7.22 7.01
C LEU A 72 -13.19 8.07 8.29
N ASP A 73 -13.99 7.67 9.28
CA ASP A 73 -14.05 8.32 10.59
C ASP A 73 -12.69 8.27 11.31
N ALA A 74 -11.96 7.15 11.20
CA ALA A 74 -10.61 7.03 11.75
C ALA A 74 -9.61 7.96 11.06
N LEU A 75 -9.66 8.10 9.72
CA LEU A 75 -8.82 9.06 9.00
C LEU A 75 -9.06 10.50 9.49
N ILE A 76 -10.32 10.85 9.73
CA ILE A 76 -10.72 12.17 10.24
C ILE A 76 -10.24 12.37 11.68
N ALA A 77 -10.35 11.35 12.53
CA ALA A 77 -9.83 11.39 13.89
C ALA A 77 -8.30 11.59 13.93
N GLU A 78 -7.58 11.07 12.94
CA GLU A 78 -6.14 11.30 12.70
C GLU A 78 -5.83 12.65 12.00
N GLY A 79 -6.82 13.55 11.92
CA GLY A 79 -6.64 14.93 11.47
C GLY A 79 -6.81 15.15 9.96
N ALA A 80 -7.35 14.18 9.23
CA ALA A 80 -7.78 14.42 7.85
C ALA A 80 -9.03 15.32 7.82
N ASP A 81 -9.09 16.21 6.82
CA ASP A 81 -10.26 17.05 6.58
C ASP A 81 -11.34 16.20 5.88
N PRO A 82 -12.55 16.05 6.46
CA PRO A 82 -13.63 15.28 5.82
C PRO A 82 -14.04 15.83 4.44
N ALA A 83 -13.82 17.12 4.17
CA ALA A 83 -14.09 17.75 2.89
C ALA A 83 -13.01 17.49 1.83
N ALA A 84 -11.82 17.01 2.25
CA ALA A 84 -10.75 16.65 1.32
C ALA A 84 -11.06 15.39 0.53
N PHE A 85 -11.84 14.46 1.10
CA PHE A 85 -12.28 13.23 0.44
C PHE A 85 -13.48 13.51 -0.47
N MET A 86 -13.22 13.49 -1.77
CA MET A 86 -14.20 13.76 -2.82
C MET A 86 -14.98 12.48 -3.14
N GLU A 87 -16.29 12.61 -3.36
CA GLU A 87 -17.08 11.51 -3.90
C GLU A 87 -16.78 11.34 -5.39
N PHE A 88 -16.55 10.10 -5.79
CA PHE A 88 -16.33 9.72 -7.18
C PHE A 88 -17.18 8.51 -7.54
N GLU A 89 -17.43 8.33 -8.84
CA GLU A 89 -18.19 7.20 -9.36
C GLU A 89 -17.25 6.13 -9.89
N SER A 90 -17.47 4.90 -9.44
CA SER A 90 -16.75 3.72 -9.89
C SER A 90 -17.63 2.88 -10.83
N ASP A 91 -17.07 2.49 -11.97
CA ASP A 91 -17.65 1.50 -12.87
C ASP A 91 -17.47 0.08 -12.30
N LEU A 92 -18.58 -0.64 -12.12
CA LEU A 92 -18.62 -2.00 -11.58
C LEU A 92 -18.77 -3.06 -12.68
N THR A 93 -18.40 -2.73 -13.91
CA THR A 93 -18.26 -3.69 -15.00
C THR A 93 -17.38 -4.86 -14.56
N ALA A 94 -17.91 -6.07 -14.69
CA ALA A 94 -17.24 -7.31 -14.36
C ALA A 94 -16.09 -7.60 -15.33
N ASP A 95 -15.16 -8.45 -14.92
CA ASP A 95 -13.98 -8.77 -15.73
C ASP A 95 -14.32 -9.56 -17.01
N ASP A 96 -15.46 -10.24 -17.05
CA ASP A 96 -16.02 -10.86 -18.26
C ASP A 96 -16.83 -9.90 -19.14
N GLY A 97 -16.96 -8.63 -18.74
CA GLY A 97 -17.64 -7.57 -19.47
C GLY A 97 -19.13 -7.40 -19.13
N MET A 98 -19.68 -8.16 -18.19
CA MET A 98 -21.06 -7.93 -17.72
C MET A 98 -21.19 -6.60 -16.96
N THR A 99 -22.31 -5.90 -17.14
CA THR A 99 -22.52 -4.53 -16.61
C THR A 99 -23.70 -4.43 -15.65
N ASP A 100 -24.30 -5.56 -15.27
CA ASP A 100 -25.53 -5.63 -14.47
C ASP A 100 -25.43 -4.95 -13.09
N TYR A 101 -24.22 -4.83 -12.53
CA TYR A 101 -24.00 -4.12 -11.26
C TYR A 101 -23.91 -2.60 -11.41
N GLY A 102 -23.78 -2.07 -12.63
CA GLY A 102 -23.80 -0.64 -12.90
C GLY A 102 -22.62 0.11 -12.25
N THR A 103 -22.93 1.15 -11.48
CA THR A 103 -21.93 2.00 -10.84
C THR A 103 -22.16 2.15 -9.33
N ALA A 104 -21.14 2.62 -8.61
CA ALA A 104 -21.24 3.02 -7.20
C ALA A 104 -20.56 4.38 -6.98
N ARG A 105 -21.15 5.21 -6.11
CA ARG A 105 -20.56 6.49 -5.68
C ARG A 105 -20.11 6.38 -4.24
N ASP A 106 -18.83 6.66 -4.00
CA ASP A 106 -18.16 6.49 -2.72
C ASP A 106 -17.08 7.57 -2.53
N LYS A 107 -16.68 7.83 -1.28
CA LYS A 107 -15.49 8.63 -0.96
C LYS A 107 -14.22 7.78 -0.94
N ILE A 108 -14.38 6.53 -0.54
CA ILE A 108 -13.32 5.52 -0.47
C ILE A 108 -13.85 4.25 -1.15
N ALA A 109 -13.13 3.78 -2.15
CA ALA A 109 -13.42 2.53 -2.84
C ALA A 109 -12.16 1.66 -2.91
N LEU A 110 -12.20 0.62 -3.74
CA LEU A 110 -11.01 -0.12 -4.14
C LEU A 110 -10.66 0.23 -5.59
N ILE A 111 -9.42 -0.03 -5.99
CA ILE A 111 -9.04 0.11 -7.39
C ILE A 111 -9.75 -0.94 -8.26
N THR A 112 -10.13 -0.60 -9.48
CA THR A 112 -10.60 -1.59 -10.45
C THR A 112 -9.42 -2.35 -11.07
N CYS A 113 -9.66 -3.51 -11.65
CA CYS A 113 -8.64 -4.23 -12.42
C CYS A 113 -8.14 -3.42 -13.63
N GLY A 114 -8.98 -2.54 -14.21
CA GLY A 114 -8.57 -1.62 -15.28
C GLY A 114 -7.54 -0.60 -14.79
N LEU A 115 -7.90 0.17 -13.75
CA LEU A 115 -7.02 1.18 -13.16
C LEU A 115 -5.73 0.57 -12.59
N TYR A 116 -5.80 -0.65 -12.04
CA TYR A 116 -4.60 -1.35 -11.59
C TYR A 116 -3.61 -1.61 -12.73
N ARG A 117 -4.10 -2.04 -13.91
CA ARG A 117 -3.26 -2.27 -15.09
C ARG A 117 -2.64 -0.96 -15.58
N GLU A 118 -3.42 0.11 -15.58
CA GLU A 118 -2.99 1.45 -15.98
C GLU A 118 -1.89 2.01 -15.08
N TYR A 119 -2.11 2.03 -13.76
CA TYR A 119 -1.14 2.58 -12.81
C TYR A 119 -0.14 1.57 -12.29
N ARG A 120 -0.02 0.40 -12.92
CA ARG A 120 0.80 -0.71 -12.41
C ARG A 120 2.24 -0.31 -12.10
N ALA A 121 2.80 0.59 -12.91
CA ALA A 121 4.17 1.07 -12.77
C ALA A 121 4.37 1.95 -11.53
N LEU A 122 3.31 2.63 -11.07
CA LEU A 122 3.34 3.53 -9.90
C LEU A 122 3.06 2.79 -8.59
N ILE A 123 2.29 1.69 -8.66
CA ILE A 123 1.85 0.95 -7.47
C ILE A 123 3.00 0.05 -6.95
N PRO A 124 3.44 0.23 -5.69
CA PRO A 124 4.49 -0.60 -5.11
C PRO A 124 4.05 -2.06 -5.02
N LYS A 125 5.00 -2.97 -5.24
CA LYS A 125 4.82 -4.39 -4.95
C LYS A 125 4.81 -4.59 -3.44
N ILE A 126 3.85 -5.38 -2.97
CA ILE A 126 3.69 -5.69 -1.56
C ILE A 126 3.67 -7.21 -1.38
N GLY A 127 4.10 -7.68 -0.21
CA GLY A 127 4.32 -9.11 0.06
C GLY A 127 3.04 -9.95 0.20
N CYS A 128 1.87 -9.36 0.00
CA CYS A 128 0.58 -10.02 0.16
C CYS A 128 -0.34 -9.77 -1.05
N TRP A 129 -1.44 -10.52 -1.10
CA TRP A 129 -2.50 -10.28 -2.06
C TRP A 129 -3.50 -9.26 -1.52
N TRP A 130 -4.26 -8.61 -2.40
CA TRP A 130 -5.22 -7.58 -2.02
C TRP A 130 -6.41 -7.53 -2.98
N TRP A 131 -7.55 -7.02 -2.48
CA TRP A 131 -8.79 -6.94 -3.24
C TRP A 131 -8.78 -5.86 -4.32
N THR A 132 -9.45 -6.11 -5.44
CA THR A 132 -9.89 -5.06 -6.36
C THR A 132 -11.40 -4.88 -6.24
N LEU A 133 -11.92 -3.82 -6.84
CA LEU A 133 -13.35 -3.55 -6.92
C LEU A 133 -14.08 -4.46 -7.91
N THR A 134 -13.35 -5.09 -8.83
CA THR A 134 -13.90 -5.73 -10.02
C THR A 134 -14.45 -7.13 -9.69
N PRO A 135 -15.75 -7.39 -9.91
CA PRO A 135 -16.29 -8.74 -9.81
C PRO A 135 -15.76 -9.60 -10.95
N TRP A 136 -15.68 -10.92 -10.75
CA TRP A 136 -15.31 -11.84 -11.84
C TRP A 136 -16.40 -11.88 -12.93
N THR A 137 -17.66 -11.91 -12.51
CA THR A 137 -18.88 -11.87 -13.35
C THR A 137 -20.05 -11.31 -12.54
N CYS A 138 -21.13 -10.94 -13.22
CA CYS A 138 -22.42 -10.64 -12.59
C CYS A 138 -23.35 -11.86 -12.50
N ASP A 139 -22.99 -12.99 -13.11
CA ASP A 139 -23.75 -14.25 -13.04
C ASP A 139 -23.98 -14.71 -11.58
N LEU A 140 -25.22 -15.08 -11.27
CA LEU A 140 -25.64 -15.56 -9.95
C LEU A 140 -24.86 -16.80 -9.52
N GLU A 141 -24.52 -17.72 -10.44
CA GLU A 141 -23.77 -18.94 -10.11
C GLU A 141 -22.40 -18.63 -9.50
N TYR A 142 -21.78 -17.53 -9.91
CA TYR A 142 -20.44 -17.11 -9.49
C TYR A 142 -20.42 -15.75 -8.80
N SER A 143 -21.56 -15.36 -8.23
CA SER A 143 -21.79 -14.09 -7.50
C SER A 143 -20.98 -13.93 -6.21
N CYS A 144 -20.05 -14.85 -5.96
CA CYS A 144 -19.10 -14.83 -4.86
C CYS A 144 -17.65 -14.57 -5.29
N ASN A 145 -17.37 -14.55 -6.59
CA ASN A 145 -16.00 -14.41 -7.10
C ASN A 145 -15.66 -12.94 -7.36
N VAL A 146 -14.65 -12.45 -6.65
CA VAL A 146 -14.11 -11.09 -6.77
C VAL A 146 -12.68 -11.17 -7.27
N ARG A 147 -12.28 -10.24 -8.14
CA ARG A 147 -10.88 -10.12 -8.57
C ARG A 147 -9.99 -9.60 -7.45
N GLY A 148 -8.75 -10.04 -7.47
CA GLY A 148 -7.71 -9.57 -6.57
C GLY A 148 -6.37 -9.57 -7.28
N VAL A 149 -5.38 -8.93 -6.66
CA VAL A 149 -4.00 -8.91 -7.13
C VAL A 149 -3.17 -9.71 -6.14
N ASP A 150 -2.49 -10.75 -6.62
CA ASP A 150 -1.56 -11.54 -5.80
C ASP A 150 -0.25 -10.77 -5.57
N SER A 151 0.58 -11.23 -4.62
CA SER A 151 1.86 -10.58 -4.28
C SER A 151 2.85 -10.48 -5.45
N SER A 152 2.71 -11.36 -6.45
CA SER A 152 3.47 -11.30 -7.71
C SER A 152 3.05 -10.12 -8.61
N GLY A 153 1.88 -9.54 -8.36
CA GLY A 153 1.20 -8.57 -9.22
C GLY A 153 0.29 -9.21 -10.26
N ALA A 154 0.18 -10.54 -10.31
CA ALA A 154 -0.78 -11.21 -11.18
C ALA A 154 -2.21 -11.04 -10.66
N MET A 155 -3.18 -10.95 -11.57
CA MET A 155 -4.60 -10.95 -11.19
C MET A 155 -5.10 -12.37 -11.00
N ASN A 156 -5.90 -12.54 -9.96
CA ASN A 156 -6.53 -13.80 -9.59
C ASN A 156 -7.98 -13.52 -9.16
N TRP A 157 -8.74 -14.54 -8.81
CA TRP A 157 -10.05 -14.39 -8.20
C TRP A 157 -10.13 -15.20 -6.91
N ARG A 158 -10.94 -14.72 -5.97
CA ARG A 158 -11.16 -15.35 -4.67
C ARG A 158 -12.62 -15.18 -4.26
N TYR A 159 -13.08 -16.08 -3.39
CA TYR A 159 -14.40 -15.94 -2.76
C TYR A 159 -14.44 -14.69 -1.89
N ALA A 160 -15.51 -13.90 -2.01
CA ALA A 160 -15.67 -12.61 -1.35
C ALA A 160 -15.54 -12.68 0.19
N TYR A 161 -15.92 -13.81 0.82
CA TYR A 161 -15.76 -14.00 2.27
C TYR A 161 -14.30 -14.19 2.73
N ARG A 162 -13.32 -14.36 1.82
CA ARG A 162 -11.93 -14.63 2.21
C ARG A 162 -11.27 -13.37 2.78
N GLY A 163 -11.09 -13.32 4.09
CA GLY A 163 -10.48 -12.16 4.76
C GLY A 163 -8.96 -12.15 4.91
N GLY A 164 -8.25 -13.23 4.55
CA GLY A 164 -6.80 -13.37 4.81
C GLY A 164 -5.89 -12.59 3.87
N GLY A 165 -6.31 -11.42 3.40
CA GLY A 165 -5.59 -10.55 2.47
C GLY A 165 -5.81 -9.08 2.74
N GLY A 166 -5.05 -8.25 2.04
CA GLY A 166 -4.97 -6.83 2.31
C GLY A 166 -6.08 -6.01 1.65
N VAL A 167 -6.60 -5.02 2.40
CA VAL A 167 -7.44 -3.95 1.86
C VAL A 167 -6.56 -2.76 1.51
N ARG A 168 -6.57 -2.35 0.24
CA ARG A 168 -5.88 -1.14 -0.25
C ARG A 168 -6.90 -0.12 -0.76
N PRO A 169 -7.34 0.80 0.11
CA PRO A 169 -8.31 1.81 -0.26
C PRO A 169 -7.77 2.73 -1.35
N LEU A 170 -8.66 3.15 -2.23
CA LEU A 170 -8.47 4.20 -3.22
C LEU A 170 -9.42 5.35 -2.91
N CYS A 171 -8.93 6.58 -3.02
CA CYS A 171 -9.74 7.79 -2.83
C CYS A 171 -9.35 8.90 -3.80
N HIS A 172 -10.28 9.82 -4.01
CA HIS A 172 -10.04 11.08 -4.69
C HIS A 172 -9.90 12.19 -3.65
N LEU A 173 -8.74 12.84 -3.64
CA LEU A 173 -8.43 13.91 -2.70
C LEU A 173 -8.44 15.26 -3.39
N GLN A 174 -8.89 16.31 -2.70
CA GLN A 174 -8.66 17.68 -3.14
C GLN A 174 -7.17 17.94 -3.30
N SER A 175 -6.74 18.38 -4.48
CA SER A 175 -5.31 18.57 -4.77
C SER A 175 -4.68 19.73 -3.99
N SER A 176 -5.48 20.63 -3.42
CA SER A 176 -5.02 21.81 -2.66
C SER A 176 -4.67 21.53 -1.21
N ILE A 177 -4.91 20.31 -0.71
CA ILE A 177 -4.58 19.97 0.68
C ILE A 177 -3.08 19.90 0.90
N PHE A 178 -2.67 20.08 2.16
CA PHE A 178 -1.30 19.85 2.58
C PHE A 178 -1.14 18.46 3.18
N VAL A 179 -0.15 17.73 2.69
CA VAL A 179 0.20 16.37 3.12
C VAL A 179 1.63 16.33 3.66
N SER A 180 1.94 15.28 4.40
CA SER A 180 3.30 15.03 4.90
C SER A 180 4.02 14.10 3.94
N VAL A 181 5.24 14.44 3.53
CA VAL A 181 6.05 13.62 2.61
C VAL A 181 7.21 13.00 3.41
N PRO A 182 7.43 11.67 3.32
CA PRO A 182 8.62 11.02 3.86
C PRO A 182 9.89 11.67 3.29
N ASP A 183 10.94 11.82 4.08
CA ASP A 183 12.18 12.42 3.58
C ASP A 183 12.89 11.42 2.65
N GLU A 184 13.11 11.80 1.38
CA GLU A 184 13.70 10.93 0.33
C GLU A 184 15.12 10.39 0.65
N GLU A 185 15.79 10.90 1.70
CA GLU A 185 17.19 10.62 2.02
C GLU A 185 17.42 9.25 2.71
N GLY A 186 16.37 8.49 3.06
CA GLY A 186 16.49 7.24 3.83
C GLY A 186 16.22 5.93 3.09
N GLU A 187 15.51 5.94 1.96
CA GLU A 187 14.87 4.70 1.48
C GLU A 187 15.45 4.08 0.20
N GLN A 188 16.27 4.81 -0.58
CA GLN A 188 16.80 4.29 -1.85
C GLN A 188 18.28 3.86 -1.84
N MET A 189 19.08 4.29 -0.86
CA MET A 189 20.50 3.89 -0.79
C MET A 189 20.80 2.72 0.15
N ASN A 190 19.89 2.31 1.03
CA ASN A 190 20.23 1.39 2.10
C ASN A 190 19.95 -0.08 1.75
N ARG A 191 18.75 -0.44 1.25
CA ARG A 191 18.35 -1.86 1.33
C ARG A 191 19.12 -2.78 0.37
N GLY A 192 19.40 -2.33 -0.85
CA GLY A 192 20.12 -3.15 -1.83
C GLY A 192 21.62 -3.28 -1.51
N GLU A 193 22.24 -2.16 -1.12
CA GLU A 193 23.66 -2.10 -0.77
C GLU A 193 23.93 -2.79 0.56
N VAL A 194 23.11 -2.57 1.59
CA VAL A 194 23.24 -3.25 2.90
C VAL A 194 22.97 -4.75 2.80
N ILE A 195 22.06 -5.20 1.92
CA ILE A 195 21.88 -6.65 1.66
C ILE A 195 23.08 -7.20 0.89
N GLY A 196 23.65 -6.45 -0.06
CA GLY A 196 24.85 -6.82 -0.79
C GLY A 196 26.06 -6.97 0.14
N GLU A 197 26.33 -5.96 0.95
CA GLU A 197 27.42 -5.95 1.94
C GLU A 197 27.25 -7.06 2.98
N ALA A 198 26.04 -7.26 3.51
CA ALA A 198 25.78 -8.34 4.45
C ALA A 198 25.96 -9.73 3.80
N ARG A 199 25.54 -9.88 2.54
CA ARG A 199 25.75 -11.12 1.78
C ARG A 199 27.24 -11.36 1.54
N ASP A 200 27.99 -10.35 1.11
CA ASP A 200 29.40 -10.49 0.76
C ASP A 200 30.24 -10.75 2.02
N ALA A 201 29.94 -10.10 3.15
CA ALA A 201 30.58 -10.38 4.42
C ALA A 201 30.34 -11.82 4.92
N VAL A 202 29.11 -12.34 4.74
CA VAL A 202 28.79 -13.75 5.07
C VAL A 202 29.54 -14.69 4.13
N LEU A 203 29.59 -14.40 2.83
CA LEU A 203 30.29 -15.25 1.86
C LEU A 203 31.81 -15.27 2.07
N ASP A 204 32.41 -14.13 2.41
CA ASP A 204 33.84 -14.02 2.71
C ASP A 204 34.18 -14.83 3.97
N THR A 205 33.38 -14.70 5.03
CA THR A 205 33.54 -15.48 6.26
C THR A 205 33.40 -16.99 6.00
N LEU A 206 32.48 -17.41 5.14
CA LEU A 206 32.26 -18.83 4.84
C LEU A 206 33.36 -19.43 3.94
N ASN A 207 34.07 -18.61 3.17
CA ASN A 207 35.14 -19.06 2.29
C ASN A 207 36.37 -19.57 3.06
N ASP A 208 36.52 -19.14 4.32
CA ASP A 208 37.58 -19.59 5.24
C ASP A 208 37.27 -20.95 5.91
N TYR A 209 36.06 -21.50 5.73
CA TYR A 209 35.62 -22.73 6.39
C TYR A 209 35.27 -23.87 5.42
N PRO A 210 35.68 -25.12 5.73
CA PRO A 210 35.25 -26.32 5.02
C PRO A 210 33.72 -26.48 4.97
N ALA A 211 33.21 -26.98 3.83
CA ALA A 211 31.77 -27.09 3.53
C ALA A 211 30.94 -27.88 4.56
N ASP A 212 31.58 -28.77 5.32
CA ASP A 212 30.99 -29.63 6.34
C ASP A 212 30.69 -28.92 7.68
N ILE A 213 31.18 -27.69 7.89
CA ILE A 213 31.01 -26.91 9.14
C ILE A 213 30.14 -25.65 8.92
N TRP A 214 29.55 -25.49 7.74
CA TRP A 214 28.81 -24.29 7.35
C TRP A 214 27.67 -23.90 8.30
N GLY A 215 27.02 -24.88 8.95
CA GLY A 215 25.93 -24.61 9.91
C GLY A 215 26.38 -23.77 11.11
N ASP A 216 27.50 -24.13 11.74
CA ASP A 216 28.04 -23.44 12.91
C ASP A 216 28.71 -22.11 12.51
N ALA A 217 29.38 -22.09 11.35
CA ALA A 217 30.03 -20.89 10.81
C ALA A 217 29.01 -19.80 10.41
N LEU A 218 27.86 -20.18 9.84
CA LEU A 218 26.77 -19.25 9.55
C LEU A 218 26.22 -18.60 10.82
N GLY A 219 26.06 -19.39 11.89
CA GLY A 219 25.61 -18.87 13.18
C GLY A 219 26.55 -17.80 13.74
N ALA A 220 27.86 -18.04 13.68
CA ALA A 220 28.88 -17.10 14.15
C ALA A 220 28.93 -15.81 13.31
N ALA A 221 28.88 -15.93 11.97
CA ALA A 221 28.91 -14.77 11.07
C ALA A 221 27.68 -13.86 11.27
N VAL A 222 26.49 -14.46 11.41
CA VAL A 222 25.25 -13.71 11.68
C VAL A 222 25.32 -13.01 13.04
N ALA A 223 25.82 -13.67 14.09
CA ALA A 223 25.97 -13.06 15.41
C ALA A 223 26.93 -11.85 15.39
N SER A 224 28.06 -11.96 14.68
CA SER A 224 29.03 -10.86 14.56
C SER A 224 28.46 -9.65 13.80
N LEU A 225 27.60 -9.88 12.79
CA LEU A 225 26.90 -8.81 12.08
C LEU A 225 25.89 -8.09 12.96
N PHE A 226 25.14 -8.81 13.80
CA PHE A 226 24.22 -8.18 14.75
C PHE A 226 24.95 -7.34 15.80
N GLN A 227 26.10 -7.84 16.30
CA GLN A 227 26.90 -7.10 17.27
C GLN A 227 27.46 -5.80 16.65
N SER A 228 28.05 -5.88 15.46
CA SER A 228 28.58 -4.71 14.74
C SER A 228 27.50 -3.66 14.45
N LYS A 229 26.27 -4.11 14.09
CA LYS A 229 25.14 -3.19 13.91
C LYS A 229 24.72 -2.51 15.21
N GLN A 230 24.70 -3.24 16.32
CA GLN A 230 24.35 -2.66 17.63
C GLN A 230 25.40 -1.63 18.05
N ASP A 231 26.69 -1.95 17.91
CA ASP A 231 27.79 -1.06 18.27
C ASP A 231 27.77 0.24 17.42
N ALA A 232 27.43 0.15 16.13
CA ALA A 232 27.30 1.31 15.24
C ALA A 232 26.10 2.20 15.58
N VAL A 233 24.99 1.60 16.03
CA VAL A 233 23.79 2.33 16.50
C VAL A 233 24.11 3.07 17.80
N ASP A 234 24.74 2.39 18.75
CA ASP A 234 25.10 2.96 20.05
C ASP A 234 26.07 4.14 19.89
N MET A 235 27.08 4.04 19.00
CA MET A 235 27.98 5.15 18.69
C MET A 235 27.28 6.34 18.02
N ALA A 236 26.30 6.09 17.15
CA ALA A 236 25.54 7.15 16.48
C ALA A 236 24.59 7.89 17.45
N GLU A 237 24.04 7.19 18.45
CA GLU A 237 23.26 7.80 19.53
C GLU A 237 24.15 8.61 20.48
N GLU A 238 25.35 8.12 20.80
CA GLU A 238 26.32 8.84 21.63
C GLU A 238 26.83 10.13 20.97
N GLU A 239 27.08 10.11 19.64
CA GLU A 239 27.41 11.32 18.88
C GLU A 239 26.25 12.33 18.84
N LYS A 240 25.01 11.86 18.71
CA LYS A 240 23.82 12.73 18.74
C LYS A 240 23.63 13.39 20.12
N ALA A 241 23.84 12.64 21.20
CA ALA A 241 23.78 13.16 22.56
C ALA A 241 24.84 14.25 22.79
N LYS A 242 26.10 14.02 22.36
CA LYS A 242 27.20 14.99 22.48
C LYS A 242 26.97 16.29 21.68
N ARG A 243 26.25 16.22 20.56
CA ARG A 243 25.89 17.41 19.76
C ARG A 243 24.70 18.20 20.31
N ALA A 244 23.91 17.61 21.21
CA ALA A 244 22.77 18.27 21.84
C ALA A 244 23.13 19.02 23.14
N GLU A 245 24.28 18.70 23.74
CA GLU A 245 24.77 19.28 25.00
C GLU A 245 25.82 20.40 24.84
N GLY A 246 26.22 20.73 23.60
CA GLY A 246 27.18 21.81 23.28
C GLY A 246 26.53 22.96 22.50
#